data_AF-A0A3B7QH99-F1
#
_entry.id   AF-A0A3B7QH99-F1
#
_cell.length_a   1.000
_cell.length_b   1.000
_cell.length_c   1.000
_cell.angle_alpha   90.00
_cell.angle_beta   90.00
_cell.angle_gamma   90.00
#
_symmetry.space_group_name_H-M   'P 1'
#
loop_
_entity.id
_entity.type
_entity.pdbx_description
1 polymer ?
#
loop_
_entity_poly.entity_id
_entity_poly.type
_entity_poly.pdbx_seq_one_letter_code
_entity_poly.pdbx_strand_id
1 'polypeptide(L)' 'MNIAEKIKTEISNYKYYKNKFGETHPRAMDKLLEIADLIPAEWADDENPGLRKFAASAQLISDLRKKNK' A
#
# COMPACT_ATOMS: atom_id res chain seq x y z
N MET A 1 1.59 -14.76 11.01
CA MET A 1 0.78 -13.93 10.09
C MET A 1 1.57 -13.73 8.81
N ASN A 2 1.07 -14.25 7.68
CA ASN A 2 1.75 -14.14 6.38
C ASN A 2 1.55 -12.74 5.74
N ILE A 3 2.29 -12.42 4.68
CA ILE A 3 2.22 -11.10 4.02
C ILE A 3 0.79 -10.80 3.53
N ALA A 4 0.10 -11.80 2.97
CA ALA A 4 -1.26 -11.63 2.48
C ALA A 4 -2.26 -11.29 3.59
N GLU A 5 -2.13 -11.90 4.78
CA GLU A 5 -2.92 -11.56 5.96
C GLU A 5 -2.64 -10.12 6.41
N LYS A 6 -1.37 -9.71 6.45
CA LYS A 6 -0.99 -8.34 6.85
C LYS A 6 -1.59 -7.30 5.90
N ILE A 7 -1.49 -7.53 4.59
CA ILE A 7 -2.10 -6.67 3.57
C ILE A 7 -3.62 -6.58 3.77
N LYS A 8 -4.31 -7.70 4.03
CA LYS A 8 -5.76 -7.69 4.30
C LYS A 8 -6.12 -6.87 5.53
N THR A 9 -5.34 -6.99 6.61
CA THR A 9 -5.54 -6.20 7.84
C THR A 9 -5.35 -4.72 7.56
N GLU A 10 -4.27 -4.32 6.88
CA GLU A 10 -4.03 -2.90 6.60
C GLU A 10 -5.05 -2.31 5.61
N ILE A 11 -5.56 -3.09 4.64
CA ILE A 11 -6.69 -2.67 3.79
C ILE A 11 -7.93 -2.40 4.64
N SER A 12 -8.18 -3.22 5.66
CA SER A 12 -9.32 -3.02 6.57
C SER A 12 -9.15 -1.76 7.42
N ASN A 13 -7.93 -1.51 7.90
CA ASN A 13 -7.57 -0.28 8.61
C ASN A 13 -7.71 0.97 7.72
N TYR A 14 -7.23 0.91 6.48
CA TYR A 14 -7.41 1.98 5.50
C TYR A 14 -8.89 2.30 5.30
N LYS A 15 -9.73 1.28 5.06
CA LYS A 15 -11.18 1.47 4.91
C LYS A 15 -11.80 2.12 6.15
N TYR A 16 -11.40 1.71 7.35
CA TYR A 16 -11.86 2.33 8.59
C TYR A 16 -11.52 3.82 8.65
N TYR A 17 -10.24 4.19 8.44
CA TYR A 17 -9.80 5.58 8.53
C TYR A 17 -10.39 6.44 7.40
N LYS A 18 -10.42 5.93 6.17
CA LYS A 18 -11.06 6.56 5.03
C LYS A 18 -12.52 6.89 5.32
N ASN A 19 -13.29 5.92 5.83
CA ASN A 19 -14.72 6.11 6.06
C ASN A 19 -15.00 7.07 7.23
N LYS A 20 -14.14 7.07 8.25
CA LYS A 20 -14.32 7.89 9.44
C LYS A 20 -13.84 9.33 9.27
N PHE A 21 -12.78 9.55 8.50
CA PHE A 21 -12.09 10.84 8.45
C PHE A 21 -11.85 11.39 7.02
N GLY A 22 -12.18 10.62 5.99
CA GLY A 22 -11.91 10.97 4.60
C GLY A 22 -10.59 10.38 4.09
N GLU A 23 -10.46 10.33 2.76
CA GLU A 23 -9.32 9.73 2.07
C GLU A 23 -8.01 10.46 2.34
N THR A 24 -8.05 11.80 2.40
CA THR A 24 -6.88 12.66 2.58
C THR A 24 -6.42 12.77 4.04
N HIS A 25 -7.11 12.13 4.97
CA HIS A 25 -6.72 12.15 6.37
C HIS A 25 -5.35 11.46 6.56
N PRO A 26 -4.42 12.02 7.37
CA PRO A 26 -3.07 11.48 7.53
C PRO A 26 -3.04 9.99 7.84
N ARG A 27 -3.91 9.51 8.75
CA ARG A 27 -3.98 8.07 9.08
C ARG A 27 -4.44 7.18 7.93
N ALA A 28 -5.30 7.66 7.04
CA ALA A 28 -5.70 6.89 5.86
C ALA A 28 -4.52 6.78 4.88
N MET A 29 -3.80 7.89 4.68
CA MET A 29 -2.58 7.94 3.87
C MET A 29 -1.46 7.06 4.45
N ASP A 30 -1.24 7.09 5.77
CA ASP A 30 -0.28 6.22 6.45
C ASP A 30 -0.57 4.74 6.19
N LYS A 31 -1.84 4.32 6.20
CA LYS A 31 -2.21 2.93 5.89
C LYS A 31 -1.97 2.56 4.43
N LEU A 32 -2.17 3.48 3.48
CA LEU A 32 -1.78 3.24 2.08
C LEU A 32 -0.27 3.07 1.93
N LEU A 33 0.53 3.86 2.66
CA LEU A 33 1.98 3.73 2.68
C LEU A 33 2.44 2.40 3.30
N GLU A 34 1.82 1.98 4.40
CA GLU A 34 2.10 0.67 5.01
C GLU A 34 1.75 -0.49 4.08
N ILE A 35 0.62 -0.42 3.36
CA ILE A 35 0.26 -1.41 2.34
C ILE A 35 1.31 -1.43 1.23
N ALA A 36 1.76 -0.26 0.77
CA ALA A 36 2.78 -0.14 -0.26
C ALA A 36 4.10 -0.80 0.15
N ASP A 37 4.55 -0.55 1.38
CA ASP A 37 5.79 -1.10 1.93
C ASP A 37 5.73 -2.63 2.17
N LEU A 38 4.53 -3.23 2.23
CA LEU A 38 4.33 -4.67 2.38
C LEU A 38 4.36 -5.43 1.04
N ILE A 39 4.26 -4.75 -0.09
CA ILE A 39 4.21 -5.39 -1.41
C ILE A 39 5.63 -5.74 -1.85
N PRO A 40 5.92 -7.03 -2.12
CA PRO A 40 7.22 -7.44 -2.63
C PRO A 40 7.56 -6.79 -3.97
N ALA A 41 8.79 -6.31 -4.14
CA ALA A 41 9.24 -5.72 -5.40
C ALA A 41 9.18 -6.71 -6.58
N GLU A 42 9.36 -8.00 -6.31
CA GLU A 42 9.24 -9.09 -7.29
C GLU A 42 7.85 -9.17 -7.96
N TRP A 43 6.80 -8.62 -7.33
CA TRP A 43 5.47 -8.56 -7.94
C TRP A 43 5.39 -7.52 -9.08
N ALA A 44 6.38 -6.64 -9.22
CA ALA A 44 6.48 -5.72 -10.36
C ALA A 44 6.81 -6.43 -11.68
N ASP A 45 7.21 -7.71 -11.63
CA ASP A 45 7.46 -8.55 -12.80
C ASP A 45 6.43 -9.68 -12.94
N ASP A 46 5.34 -9.64 -12.17
CA ASP A 46 4.29 -10.67 -12.19
C ASP A 46 3.53 -10.70 -13.52
N GLU A 47 3.20 -11.91 -13.99
CA GLU A 47 2.44 -12.13 -15.23
C GLU A 47 1.01 -11.56 -15.15
N ASN A 48 0.47 -11.40 -13.94
CA ASN A 48 -0.81 -10.76 -13.70
C ASN A 48 -0.69 -9.23 -13.86
N PRO A 49 -1.33 -8.63 -14.89
CA PRO A 49 -1.18 -7.22 -15.18
C PRO A 49 -1.76 -6.30 -14.08
N GLY A 50 -2.70 -6.79 -13.27
CA GLY A 50 -3.25 -6.06 -12.14
C GLY A 50 -2.28 -5.99 -10.96
N LEU A 51 -1.68 -7.13 -10.59
CA LEU A 51 -0.66 -7.20 -9.54
C LEU A 51 0.57 -6.39 -9.91
N ARG A 52 1.01 -6.49 -11.17
CA ARG A 52 2.13 -5.72 -11.70
C ARG A 52 1.94 -4.21 -11.55
N LYS A 53 0.79 -3.69 -11.98
CA LYS A 53 0.46 -2.26 -11.87
C LYS A 53 0.39 -1.81 -10.41
N PHE A 54 -0.17 -2.66 -9.55
CA PHE A 54 -0.28 -2.40 -8.12
C PHE A 54 1.09 -2.32 -7.45
N ALA A 55 1.98 -3.28 -7.73
CA ALA A 55 3.35 -3.30 -7.21
C ALA A 55 4.18 -2.11 -7.72
N ALA A 56 4.09 -1.78 -9.02
CA ALA A 56 4.77 -0.61 -9.58
C ALA A 56 4.32 0.71 -8.93
N SER A 57 3.01 0.85 -8.65
CA SER A 57 2.46 2.03 -7.97
C SER A 57 2.93 2.11 -6.51
N ALA A 58 2.95 0.99 -5.80
CA ALA A 58 3.46 0.91 -4.44
C ALA A 58 4.94 1.28 -4.34
N GLN A 59 5.75 0.76 -5.26
CA GLN A 59 7.19 1.07 -5.34
C GLN A 59 7.41 2.57 -5.56
N LEU A 60 6.70 3.18 -6.51
CA LEU A 60 6.79 4.61 -6.78
C LEU A 60 6.47 5.44 -5.53
N ILE A 61 5.41 5.07 -4.80
CA ILE A 61 5.00 5.77 -3.57
C ILE A 61 6.06 5.64 -2.47
N SER A 62 6.61 4.43 -2.26
CA SER A 62 7.67 4.19 -1.26
C SER A 62 8.93 4.99 -1.59
N ASP A 63 9.33 5.04 -2.85
CA ASP A 63 10.51 5.79 -3.30
C ASP A 63 10.33 7.30 -3.16
N LEU A 64 9.14 7.84 -3.47
CA LEU A 64 8.82 9.25 -3.24
C LEU A 64 8.86 9.61 -1.75
N ARG A 65 8.38 8.72 -0.86
CA ARG A 65 8.46 8.90 0.59
C ARG A 65 9.91 8.93 1.08
N LYS A 66 10.77 8.04 0.57
CA LYS A 66 12.19 7.98 0.96
C LYS A 66 12.97 9.21 0.52
N LYS A 67 12.65 9.80 -0.64
CA LYS A 67 13.28 11.04 -1.12
C LYS A 67 12.94 12.28 -0.29
N ASN A 68 11.83 12.26 0.44
CA ASN A 68 11.38 13.35 1.31
C ASN A 68 11.81 13.17 2.78
N LYS A 69 12.63 12.17 3.10
CA LYS A 69 13.26 11.96 4.42
C LYS A 69 14.72 12.37 4.37
#